data_AF-A0A926CJS5-F1
#
_entry.id   AF-A0A926CJS5-F1
#
_cell.length_a   1.000
_cell.length_b   1.000
_cell.length_c   1.000
_cell.angle_alpha   90.00
_cell.angle_beta   90.00
_cell.angle_gamma   90.00
#
_symmetry.space_group_name_H-M   'P 1'
#
loop_
_entity.id
_entity.type
_entity.pdbx_description
1 polymer ?
#
loop_
_entity_poly.entity_id
_entity_poly.type
_entity_poly.pdbx_seq_one_letter_code
_entity_poly.pdbx_strand_id
1 'polypeptide(L)'
;GIVGRALRRSLLAGETGVTREALSEAISGFLPSTEGLEKELQEWAAVLECTDREFLPPEIIGKLEGLGGRTKLQERLSALRRMVE
;
A
#
# COMPACT_ATOMS: atom_id res chain seq x y z
N GLY A 1 -10.85 0.63 -9.28
CA GLY A 1 -11.42 0.21 -7.98
C GLY A 1 -12.31 -1.01 -8.14
N ILE A 2 -12.73 -1.63 -7.02
CA ILE A 2 -13.53 -2.87 -6.97
C ILE A 2 -14.80 -2.75 -7.83
N VAL A 3 -15.57 -1.67 -7.64
CA VAL A 3 -16.83 -1.40 -8.38
C VAL A 3 -16.60 -1.36 -9.89
N GLY A 4 -15.52 -0.71 -10.36
CA GLY A 4 -15.20 -0.64 -11.78
C GLY A 4 -14.85 -2.02 -12.39
N ARG A 5 -14.19 -2.91 -11.64
CA ARG A 5 -13.94 -4.28 -12.09
C ARG A 5 -15.23 -5.11 -12.15
N ALA A 6 -16.09 -4.96 -11.14
CA ALA A 6 -17.39 -5.62 -11.11
C ALA A 6 -18.28 -5.18 -12.27
N LEU A 7 -18.34 -3.87 -12.54
CA LEU A 7 -19.07 -3.31 -13.68
C LEU A 7 -18.53 -3.85 -15.01
N ARG A 8 -17.20 -3.84 -15.20
CA ARG A 8 -16.58 -4.40 -16.41
C ARG A 8 -16.99 -5.86 -16.64
N ARG A 9 -16.94 -6.70 -15.61
CA ARG A 9 -17.34 -8.12 -15.72
C ARG A 9 -18.82 -8.26 -16.09
N SER A 10 -19.68 -7.46 -15.45
CA SER A 10 -21.12 -7.50 -15.71
C SER A 10 -21.44 -7.12 -17.15
N LEU A 11 -20.85 -6.03 -17.66
CA LEU A 11 -21.03 -5.59 -19.05
C LEU A 11 -20.53 -6.65 -20.06
N LEU A 12 -19.41 -7.32 -19.78
CA LEU A 12 -18.89 -8.41 -20.62
C LEU A 12 -19.79 -9.64 -20.63
N ALA A 13 -20.62 -9.83 -19.60
CA ALA A 13 -21.63 -10.88 -19.52
C ALA A 13 -22.97 -10.47 -20.17
N GLY A 14 -23.08 -9.26 -20.73
CA GLY A 14 -24.31 -8.74 -21.34
C GLY A 14 -25.28 -8.10 -20.34
N GLU A 15 -24.87 -7.92 -19.08
CA GLU A 15 -25.68 -7.28 -18.05
C GLU A 15 -25.65 -5.76 -18.18
N THR A 16 -26.70 -5.08 -17.73
CA THR A 16 -26.83 -3.61 -17.83
C THR A 16 -26.28 -2.86 -16.60
N GLY A 17 -25.88 -3.59 -15.56
CA GLY A 17 -25.39 -3.02 -14.30
C GLY A 17 -24.56 -4.01 -13.51
N VAL A 18 -24.04 -3.58 -12.35
CA VAL A 18 -23.22 -4.43 -11.48
C VAL A 18 -24.09 -5.56 -10.91
N THR A 19 -23.70 -6.81 -11.15
CA THR A 19 -24.34 -7.98 -10.52
C THR A 19 -23.69 -8.34 -9.19
N ARG A 20 -24.41 -9.12 -8.37
CA ARG A 20 -23.90 -9.65 -7.11
C ARG A 20 -22.67 -10.54 -7.34
N GLU A 21 -22.73 -11.37 -8.36
CA GLU A 21 -21.72 -12.35 -8.73
C GLU A 21 -20.43 -11.63 -9.12
N ALA A 22 -20.54 -10.64 -10.00
CA ALA A 22 -19.40 -9.84 -10.46
C ALA A 22 -18.77 -9.02 -9.32
N LEU A 23 -19.58 -8.51 -8.38
CA LEU A 23 -19.08 -7.80 -7.21
C LEU A 23 -18.37 -8.75 -6.24
N SER A 24 -18.95 -9.91 -5.97
CA SER A 24 -18.38 -10.94 -5.10
C SER A 24 -17.00 -11.38 -5.62
N GLU A 25 -16.87 -11.64 -6.92
CA GLU A 25 -15.60 -12.00 -7.53
C GLU A 25 -14.58 -10.86 -7.51
N ALA A 26 -15.03 -9.61 -7.71
CA ALA A 26 -14.14 -8.45 -7.66
C ALA A 26 -13.60 -8.17 -6.25
N ILE A 27 -14.37 -8.53 -5.21
CA ILE A 27 -13.98 -8.46 -3.80
C ILE A 27 -13.06 -9.63 -3.43
N SER A 28 -13.37 -10.86 -3.86
CA SER A 28 -12.54 -12.02 -3.51
C SER A 28 -11.12 -11.92 -4.08
N GLY A 29 -10.97 -11.34 -5.27
CA GLY A 29 -9.66 -11.02 -5.86
C GLY A 29 -9.04 -9.71 -5.38
N PHE A 30 -9.68 -8.98 -4.46
CA PHE A 30 -9.11 -7.75 -3.91
C PHE A 30 -8.18 -8.09 -2.76
N LEU A 31 -6.90 -7.73 -2.91
CA LEU A 31 -5.97 -7.68 -1.81
C LEU A 31 -6.12 -6.33 -1.11
N PRO A 32 -6.59 -6.29 0.16
CA PRO A 32 -6.61 -5.05 0.91
C PRO A 32 -5.18 -4.52 1.05
N SER A 33 -5.04 -3.20 1.11
CA SER A 33 -3.77 -2.60 1.49
C SER A 33 -3.33 -3.22 2.81
N THR A 34 -2.11 -3.71 2.83
CA THR A 34 -1.48 -4.16 4.07
C THR A 34 -1.42 -2.95 4.99
N GLU A 35 -2.07 -3.02 6.15
CA GLU A 35 -2.03 -1.98 7.18
C GLU A 35 -1.13 -2.46 8.32
N GLY A 36 -0.57 -1.53 9.09
CA GLY A 36 0.37 -1.88 10.18
C GLY A 36 1.80 -2.06 9.71
N LEU A 37 2.48 -3.11 10.18
CA LEU A 37 3.94 -3.26 10.06
C LEU A 37 4.42 -3.39 8.61
N GLU A 38 3.66 -4.07 7.76
CA GLU A 38 4.03 -4.27 6.35
C GLU A 38 3.91 -2.98 5.53
N LYS A 39 2.92 -2.14 5.84
CA LYS A 39 2.83 -0.78 5.28
C LYS A 39 4.03 0.06 5.67
N GLU A 40 4.33 0.07 6.98
CA GLU A 40 5.44 0.83 7.53
C GLU A 40 6.77 0.38 6.90
N LEU A 41 6.95 -0.93 6.71
CA LEU A 41 8.10 -1.50 6.02
C LEU A 41 8.23 -0.97 4.59
N GLN A 42 7.14 -1.00 3.81
CA GLN A 42 7.15 -0.56 2.42
C GLN A 42 7.37 0.96 2.29
N GLU A 43 6.70 1.77 3.11
CA GLU A 43 6.86 3.22 3.13
C GLU A 43 8.32 3.61 3.44
N TRP A 44 8.92 3.01 4.47
CA TRP A 44 10.30 3.31 4.83
C TRP A 44 11.34 2.76 3.86
N ALA A 45 11.07 1.62 3.23
CA ALA A 45 11.90 1.12 2.14
C ALA A 45 11.90 2.12 0.97
N ALA A 46 10.73 2.63 0.57
CA ALA A 46 10.62 3.60 -0.52
C ALA A 46 11.37 4.91 -0.21
N VAL A 47 11.27 5.42 1.03
CA VAL A 47 12.03 6.59 1.49
C VAL A 47 13.54 6.36 1.44
N LEU A 48 14.01 5.16 1.77
CA LEU A 48 15.45 4.86 1.82
C LEU A 48 16.07 4.55 0.46
N GLU A 49 15.31 3.89 -0.43
CA GLU A 49 15.81 3.23 -1.62
C GLU A 49 15.52 4.00 -2.92
N CYS A 50 14.36 4.66 -3.04
CA CYS A 50 13.91 5.22 -4.32
C CYS A 50 13.38 6.66 -4.29
N THR A 51 13.41 7.32 -3.12
CA THR A 51 12.89 8.69 -2.99
C THR A 51 13.99 9.67 -2.58
N ASP A 52 14.18 10.74 -3.36
CA ASP A 52 15.04 11.86 -2.93
C ASP A 52 14.36 12.66 -1.82
N ARG A 53 15.16 13.19 -0.90
CA ARG A 53 14.68 14.01 0.22
C ARG A 53 13.90 15.23 -0.25
N GLU A 54 14.24 15.82 -1.40
CA GLU A 54 13.53 17.01 -1.92
C GLU A 54 12.06 16.72 -2.29
N PHE A 55 11.74 15.47 -2.60
CA PHE A 55 10.38 15.04 -2.94
C PHE A 55 9.58 14.50 -1.75
N LEU A 56 10.18 14.46 -0.56
CA LEU A 56 9.49 13.97 0.63
C LEU A 56 8.49 15.01 1.17
N PRO A 57 7.25 14.61 1.50
CA PRO A 57 6.32 15.47 2.20
C PRO A 57 6.89 15.92 3.57
N PRO A 58 6.60 17.15 4.04
CA PRO A 58 7.10 17.65 5.32
C PRO A 58 6.82 16.74 6.51
N GLU A 59 5.67 16.08 6.51
CA GLU A 59 5.28 15.11 7.55
C GLU A 59 6.23 13.91 7.63
N ILE A 60 6.68 13.42 6.47
CA ILE A 60 7.60 12.27 6.38
C ILE A 60 9.01 12.70 6.78
N ILE A 61 9.42 13.91 6.42
CA ILE A 61 10.67 14.53 6.89
C ILE A 61 10.66 14.62 8.42
N GLY A 62 9.58 15.13 9.01
CA GLY A 62 9.44 15.23 10.47
C GLY A 62 9.49 13.87 11.17
N LYS A 63 8.84 12.84 10.61
CA LYS A 63 8.92 11.47 11.12
C LYS A 63 10.34 10.90 11.03
N LEU A 64 11.04 11.09 9.90
CA LEU A 64 12.42 10.65 9.71
C LEU A 64 13.36 11.31 10.74
N GLU A 65 13.21 12.62 10.95
CA GLU A 65 14.00 13.37 11.92
C GLU A 65 13.68 12.92 13.36
N GLY A 66 12.39 12.73 13.69
CA GLY A 66 11.97 12.19 14.98
C GLY A 66 12.47 10.78 15.27
N LEU A 67 12.69 9.96 14.22
CA LEU A 67 13.32 8.64 14.33
C LEU A 67 14.84 8.70 14.58
N GLY A 68 15.48 9.86 14.43
CA GLY A 68 16.93 10.02 14.51
C GLY A 68 17.65 9.92 13.16
N GLY A 69 16.93 10.17 12.07
CA GLY A 69 17.48 10.28 10.72
C GLY A 69 17.69 8.94 10.01
N ARG A 70 18.44 8.99 8.89
CA ARG A 70 18.58 7.88 7.94
C ARG A 70 19.13 6.60 8.58
N THR A 71 20.14 6.70 9.45
CA THR A 71 20.75 5.53 10.10
C THR A 71 19.75 4.78 10.98
N LYS A 72 18.99 5.52 11.81
CA LYS A 72 17.96 4.92 12.67
C LYS A 72 16.79 4.35 11.85
N LEU A 73 16.47 4.97 10.72
CA LEU A 73 15.50 4.42 9.79
C LEU A 73 15.95 3.06 9.23
N GLN A 74 17.24 2.88 8.90
CA GLN A 74 17.77 1.59 8.44
C GLN A 74 17.72 0.50 9.53
N GLU A 75 18.00 0.85 10.79
CA GLU A 75 17.83 -0.05 11.93
C GLU A 75 16.37 -0.47 12.09
N ARG A 76 15.43 0.50 12.02
CA ARG A 76 13.98 0.26 12.09
C ARG A 76 13.51 -0.64 10.95
N LEU A 77 13.94 -0.39 9.72
CA LEU A 77 13.61 -1.21 8.54
C LEU A 77 14.08 -2.66 8.73
N SER A 78 15.29 -2.85 9.24
CA SER A 78 15.86 -4.18 9.51
C SER A 78 15.10 -4.92 10.63
N ALA A 79 14.56 -4.19 11.60
CA ALA A 79 13.67 -4.77 12.60
C ALA A 79 12.31 -5.15 12.00
N LEU A 80 11.72 -4.27 11.18
CA LEU A 80 10.44 -4.52 10.50
C LEU A 80 10.49 -5.75 9.58
N ARG A 81 11.56 -5.91 8.79
CA ARG A 81 11.74 -7.10 7.94
C ARG A 81 11.65 -8.40 8.75
N ARG A 82 12.36 -8.46 9.89
CA ARG A 82 12.34 -9.62 10.80
C ARG A 82 10.98 -9.90 11.48
N MET A 83 10.07 -8.94 11.48
CA MET A 83 8.74 -9.09 12.08
C MET A 83 7.67 -9.48 11.05
N VAL A 84 7.92 -9.20 9.77
CA VAL A 84 6.98 -9.43 8.67
C VAL A 84 7.35 -10.68 7.85
N GLU A 85 8.64 -10.97 7.70
CA GLU A 85 9.20 -12.17 7.04
C GLU A 85 9.43 -13.32 8.04
#